data_AF-V6TVD6-F1
#
_entry.id   AF-V6TVD6-F1
#
_cell.length_a   1.000
_cell.length_b   1.000
_cell.length_c   1.000
_cell.angle_alpha   90.00
_cell.angle_beta   90.00
_cell.angle_gamma   90.00
#
_symmetry.space_group_name_H-M   'P 1'
#
loop_
_entity.id
_entity.type
_entity.pdbx_description
1 polymer ?
#
loop_
_entity_poly.entity_id
_entity_poly.type
_entity_poly.pdbx_seq_one_letter_code
_entity_poly.pdbx_strand_id
1 'polypeptide(L)'
;MPSETNIARLIERSCLLGGRIISVSNLPDTLDDLLLFRVTLRDVEVWRGDPPVDGAVIMAADTRPGLGSGQYVLLGGNVATLHATGNTPVYTIYTICQSMVEIRELAATINEGVPGWVTKNDQFISPFTAPFPGLHSGPRCAVTGRPVLRLSPNIVFTVTRVIPPVALEARNPLGDGIFSLQIRNEGSTNEKVPLLVSRGIFLWDQSVVCINRGISYIFRESIPEDAQFHILRQGESVTGDINTLQLVKYPWPHMDERIYFTFALGTLCASSFFDFSPCYHKSMIGATPNIK
;
A
#
# COMPACT_ATOMS: atom_id res chain seq x y z
N MET A 1 -10.44 -25.06 -5.12
CA MET A 1 -10.43 -23.68 -4.59
C MET A 1 -8.99 -23.20 -4.64
N PRO A 2 -8.67 -22.08 -5.31
CA PRO A 2 -7.34 -21.51 -5.21
C PRO A 2 -7.09 -21.11 -3.75
N SER A 3 -5.89 -21.42 -3.22
CA SER A 3 -5.51 -21.02 -1.87
C SER A 3 -5.56 -19.49 -1.73
N GLU A 4 -5.91 -18.97 -0.55
CA GLU A 4 -5.93 -17.52 -0.26
C GLU A 4 -4.64 -16.81 -0.72
N THR A 5 -3.50 -17.49 -0.63
CA THR A 5 -2.18 -17.02 -1.09
C THR A 5 -2.09 -16.79 -2.60
N ASN A 6 -2.83 -17.56 -3.42
CA ASN A 6 -2.86 -17.40 -4.87
C ASN A 6 -3.82 -16.28 -5.29
N ILE A 7 -4.94 -16.14 -4.56
CA ILE A 7 -5.92 -15.07 -4.78
C ILE A 7 -5.27 -13.70 -4.51
N ALA A 8 -4.53 -13.56 -3.40
CA ALA A 8 -3.85 -12.32 -3.03
C ALA A 8 -2.82 -11.85 -4.08
N ARG A 9 -1.94 -12.75 -4.55
CA ARG A 9 -0.91 -12.42 -5.55
C ARG A 9 -1.45 -12.05 -6.93
N LEU A 10 -2.59 -12.63 -7.34
CA LEU A 10 -3.17 -12.40 -8.66
C LEU A 10 -3.97 -11.09 -8.74
N ILE A 11 -4.60 -10.67 -7.64
CA ILE A 11 -5.34 -9.39 -7.53
C ILE A 11 -4.39 -8.18 -7.61
N GLU A 12 -3.11 -8.37 -7.32
CA GLU A 12 -2.11 -7.30 -7.23
C GLU A 12 -1.75 -6.63 -8.55
N ARG A 13 -2.07 -7.23 -9.71
CA ARG A 13 -1.76 -6.68 -11.04
C ARG A 13 -2.98 -6.33 -11.89
N SER A 14 -4.15 -6.30 -11.26
CA SER A 14 -5.41 -6.29 -11.99
C SER A 14 -6.27 -5.06 -11.73
N CYS A 15 -7.06 -4.67 -12.73
CA CYS A 15 -8.22 -3.82 -12.50
C CYS A 15 -9.23 -4.58 -11.65
N LEU A 16 -9.60 -4.02 -10.48
CA LEU A 16 -10.52 -4.63 -9.53
C LEU A 16 -11.88 -3.95 -9.70
N LEU A 17 -12.87 -4.69 -10.15
CA LEU A 17 -14.23 -4.18 -10.28
C LEU A 17 -15.24 -5.23 -9.86
N GLY A 18 -16.32 -4.75 -9.27
CA GLY A 18 -17.48 -5.52 -8.87
C GLY A 18 -18.66 -5.16 -9.73
N GLY A 19 -19.51 -6.13 -9.98
CA GLY A 19 -20.75 -5.87 -10.69
C GLY A 19 -21.67 -7.07 -10.67
N ARG A 20 -22.95 -6.80 -10.91
CA ARG A 20 -23.95 -7.84 -11.04
C ARG A 20 -23.84 -8.49 -12.41
N ILE A 21 -23.73 -9.82 -12.46
CA ILE A 21 -23.74 -10.53 -13.74
C ILE A 21 -25.15 -10.48 -14.33
N ILE A 22 -25.27 -9.97 -15.56
CA ILE A 22 -26.55 -9.95 -16.29
C ILE A 22 -26.57 -10.88 -17.52
N SER A 23 -25.42 -11.22 -18.10
CA SER A 23 -25.33 -12.21 -19.19
C SER A 23 -23.94 -12.84 -19.30
N VAL A 24 -23.89 -14.11 -19.72
CA VAL A 24 -22.66 -14.89 -19.94
C VAL A 24 -22.78 -15.66 -21.27
N SER A 25 -21.98 -15.27 -22.27
CA SER A 25 -21.92 -15.94 -23.58
C SER A 25 -20.56 -16.58 -23.80
N ASN A 26 -20.52 -17.77 -24.41
CA ASN A 26 -19.27 -18.44 -24.73
C ASN A 26 -18.53 -17.69 -25.86
N LEU A 27 -17.21 -17.63 -25.77
CA LEU A 27 -16.36 -17.23 -26.88
C LEU A 27 -15.79 -18.50 -27.55
N PRO A 28 -15.53 -18.45 -28.87
CA PRO A 28 -15.08 -19.63 -29.63
C PRO A 28 -13.64 -20.07 -29.32
N ASP A 29 -12.85 -19.26 -28.61
CA ASP A 29 -11.44 -19.53 -28.33
C ASP A 29 -11.22 -20.11 -26.91
N THR A 30 -10.36 -21.11 -26.82
CA THR A 30 -9.86 -21.70 -25.56
C THR A 30 -8.36 -21.41 -25.45
N LEU A 31 -7.90 -20.97 -24.28
CA LEU A 31 -6.48 -20.71 -24.00
C LEU A 31 -6.03 -21.70 -22.93
N ASP A 32 -5.09 -22.59 -23.24
CA ASP A 32 -4.40 -23.46 -22.28
C ASP A 32 -5.31 -23.99 -21.15
N ASP A 33 -6.32 -24.79 -21.52
CA ASP A 33 -7.34 -25.42 -20.64
C ASP A 33 -8.43 -24.52 -20.03
N LEU A 34 -8.45 -23.21 -20.32
CA LEU A 34 -9.47 -22.27 -19.84
C LEU A 34 -10.57 -22.00 -20.88
N LEU A 35 -11.82 -21.97 -20.42
CA LEU A 35 -12.96 -21.50 -21.21
C LEU A 35 -13.07 -19.97 -21.14
N LEU A 36 -13.24 -19.34 -22.31
CA LEU A 36 -13.49 -17.91 -22.41
C LEU A 36 -14.99 -17.61 -22.47
N PHE A 37 -15.43 -16.72 -21.59
CA PHE A 37 -16.79 -16.20 -21.54
C PHE A 37 -16.76 -14.69 -21.75
N ARG A 38 -17.68 -14.15 -22.54
CA ARG A 38 -18.01 -12.73 -22.49
C ARG A 38 -19.07 -12.53 -21.42
N VAL A 39 -18.76 -11.67 -20.45
CA VAL A 39 -19.66 -11.33 -19.35
C VAL A 39 -20.04 -9.86 -19.44
N THR A 40 -21.32 -9.59 -19.31
CA THR A 40 -21.86 -8.23 -19.22
C THR A 40 -22.27 -7.98 -17.78
N LEU A 41 -21.86 -6.82 -17.24
CA LEU A 41 -22.15 -6.43 -15.87
C LEU A 41 -23.15 -5.26 -15.83
N ARG A 42 -23.89 -5.16 -14.73
CA ARG A 42 -24.66 -3.97 -14.33
C ARG A 42 -24.18 -3.50 -12.96
N ASP A 43 -24.42 -2.23 -12.65
CA ASP A 43 -24.09 -1.60 -11.37
C ASP A 43 -22.60 -1.73 -11.05
N VAL A 44 -21.77 -1.47 -12.07
CA VAL A 44 -20.32 -1.67 -12.01
C VAL A 44 -19.70 -0.66 -11.05
N GLU A 45 -19.02 -1.18 -10.04
CA GLU A 45 -18.23 -0.42 -9.09
C GLU A 45 -16.75 -0.74 -9.33
N VAL A 46 -15.97 0.27 -9.72
CA VAL A 46 -14.53 0.12 -9.98
C VAL A 46 -13.75 0.51 -8.74
N TRP A 47 -13.06 -0.46 -8.15
CA TRP A 47 -12.22 -0.25 -6.96
C TRP A 47 -10.75 -0.01 -7.32
N ARG A 48 -10.30 -0.48 -8.48
CA ARG A 48 -8.93 -0.31 -8.96
C ARG A 48 -8.84 -0.37 -10.48
N GLY A 49 -8.05 0.51 -11.09
CA GLY A 49 -7.84 0.53 -12.55
C GLY A 49 -8.94 1.26 -13.32
N ASP A 50 -8.87 1.23 -14.65
CA ASP A 50 -9.88 1.83 -15.52
C ASP A 50 -10.92 0.77 -15.94
N PRO A 51 -12.23 1.09 -15.91
CA PRO A 51 -13.25 0.18 -16.40
C PRO A 51 -13.13 -0.08 -17.90
N PRO A 52 -13.63 -1.22 -18.40
CA PRO A 52 -13.78 -1.46 -19.82
C PRO A 52 -14.73 -0.42 -20.45
N VAL A 53 -14.36 0.09 -21.63
CA VAL A 53 -15.08 1.15 -22.35
C VAL A 53 -16.54 0.77 -22.69
N ASP A 54 -16.86 -0.53 -22.77
CA ASP A 54 -18.17 -1.04 -23.18
C ASP A 54 -18.90 -1.88 -22.12
N GLY A 55 -18.42 -1.92 -20.86
CA GLY A 55 -19.05 -2.69 -19.77
C GLY A 55 -19.09 -4.22 -19.94
N ALA A 56 -18.50 -4.72 -21.03
CA ALA A 56 -18.30 -6.13 -21.31
C ALA A 56 -16.86 -6.52 -21.01
N VAL A 57 -16.70 -7.65 -20.31
CA VAL A 57 -15.41 -8.20 -19.92
C VAL A 57 -15.28 -9.61 -20.49
N ILE A 58 -14.11 -9.93 -21.02
CA ILE A 58 -13.78 -11.31 -21.35
C ILE A 58 -13.29 -11.98 -20.07
N MET A 59 -13.74 -13.19 -19.82
CA MET A 59 -13.55 -13.93 -18.60
C MET A 59 -12.95 -15.29 -18.91
N ALA A 60 -11.77 -15.58 -18.36
CA ALA A 60 -11.19 -16.91 -18.40
C ALA A 60 -11.50 -17.64 -17.09
N ALA A 61 -12.19 -18.79 -17.17
CA ALA A 61 -12.52 -19.60 -15.99
C ALA A 61 -12.66 -21.08 -16.33
N ASP A 62 -12.30 -21.95 -15.37
CA ASP A 62 -12.46 -23.41 -15.48
C ASP A 62 -13.94 -23.84 -15.47
N THR A 63 -14.83 -23.00 -14.94
CA THR A 63 -16.27 -23.29 -14.80
C THR A 63 -17.12 -22.09 -15.21
N ARG A 64 -18.29 -22.36 -15.81
CA ARG A 64 -19.22 -21.33 -16.28
C ARG A 64 -19.96 -20.70 -15.08
N PRO A 65 -19.87 -19.37 -14.85
CA PRO A 65 -20.66 -18.71 -13.82
C PRO A 65 -22.15 -18.80 -14.13
N GLY A 66 -22.98 -18.91 -13.07
CA GLY A 66 -24.42 -19.05 -13.19
C GLY A 66 -25.08 -17.86 -13.89
N LEU A 67 -25.85 -18.12 -14.95
CA LEU A 67 -26.65 -17.12 -15.65
C LEU A 67 -27.85 -16.68 -14.77
N GLY A 68 -28.08 -15.37 -14.65
CA GLY A 68 -29.36 -14.83 -14.13
C GLY A 68 -29.62 -15.01 -12.63
N SER A 69 -28.61 -15.33 -11.83
CA SER A 69 -28.74 -15.75 -10.43
C SER A 69 -28.81 -14.62 -9.40
N GLY A 70 -28.58 -13.36 -9.79
CA GLY A 70 -28.39 -12.26 -8.83
C GLY A 70 -27.01 -12.27 -8.15
N GLN A 71 -26.10 -13.10 -8.63
CA GLN A 71 -24.72 -13.18 -8.15
C GLN A 71 -23.89 -11.99 -8.64
N TYR A 72 -22.91 -11.64 -7.82
CA TYR A 72 -21.93 -10.60 -8.10
C TYR A 72 -20.56 -11.23 -8.30
N VAL A 73 -19.69 -10.57 -9.05
CA VAL A 73 -18.32 -11.06 -9.28
C VAL A 73 -17.28 -10.04 -8.89
N LEU A 74 -16.22 -10.52 -8.24
CA LEU A 74 -14.98 -9.80 -8.12
C LEU A 74 -14.07 -10.23 -9.27
N LEU A 75 -13.83 -9.30 -10.18
CA LEU A 75 -12.98 -9.55 -11.33
C LEU A 75 -11.64 -8.87 -11.14
N GLY A 76 -10.62 -9.46 -11.75
CA GLY A 76 -9.53 -8.64 -12.23
C GLY A 76 -8.65 -9.26 -13.29
N GLY A 77 -8.15 -8.37 -14.14
CA GLY A 77 -7.25 -8.70 -15.22
C GLY A 77 -6.20 -7.63 -15.42
N ASN A 78 -5.12 -8.04 -16.05
CA ASN A 78 -4.12 -7.14 -16.57
C ASN A 78 -4.68 -6.47 -17.84
N VAL A 79 -4.38 -5.19 -18.07
CA VAL A 79 -4.73 -4.49 -19.33
C VAL A 79 -3.78 -4.92 -20.46
N ALA A 80 -3.38 -6.19 -20.49
CA ALA A 80 -2.59 -6.75 -21.56
C ALA A 80 -3.54 -7.34 -22.60
N THR A 81 -3.49 -6.78 -23.79
CA THR A 81 -4.22 -7.21 -24.99
C THR A 81 -3.89 -8.66 -25.33
N LEU A 82 -4.69 -9.59 -24.81
CA LEU A 82 -4.81 -10.92 -25.40
C LEU A 82 -5.76 -10.78 -26.60
N HIS A 83 -5.27 -11.14 -27.77
CA HIS A 83 -5.95 -11.05 -29.06
C HIS A 83 -7.16 -11.99 -29.14
N ALA A 84 -8.25 -11.65 -28.43
CA ALA A 84 -9.56 -12.23 -28.69
C ALA A 84 -10.34 -11.24 -29.56
N THR A 85 -10.06 -11.26 -30.87
CA THR A 85 -10.80 -10.61 -31.98
C THR A 85 -11.29 -9.14 -31.84
N GLY A 86 -10.79 -8.39 -30.87
CA GLY A 86 -11.03 -6.94 -30.70
C GLY A 86 -10.21 -6.40 -29.53
N ASN A 87 -10.12 -5.07 -29.38
CA ASN A 87 -9.41 -4.40 -28.27
C ASN A 87 -10.09 -4.59 -26.90
N THR A 88 -10.80 -5.70 -26.68
CA THR A 88 -11.54 -5.97 -25.44
C THR A 88 -10.59 -6.54 -24.38
N PRO A 89 -10.48 -5.92 -23.19
CA PRO A 89 -9.61 -6.43 -22.15
C PRO A 89 -10.11 -7.76 -21.57
N VAL A 90 -9.16 -8.64 -21.24
CA VAL A 90 -9.43 -9.95 -20.63
C VAL A 90 -9.23 -9.84 -19.11
N TYR A 91 -10.22 -10.29 -18.36
CA TYR A 91 -10.29 -10.31 -16.91
C TYR A 91 -10.40 -11.75 -16.40
N THR A 92 -9.81 -12.03 -15.26
CA THR A 92 -9.96 -13.30 -14.55
C THR A 92 -11.00 -13.13 -13.45
N ILE A 93 -11.89 -14.11 -13.25
CA ILE A 93 -12.73 -14.12 -12.03
C ILE A 93 -11.89 -14.58 -10.87
N TYR A 94 -11.91 -13.81 -9.78
CA TYR A 94 -11.34 -14.26 -8.52
C TYR A 94 -12.36 -14.96 -7.64
N THR A 95 -13.58 -14.41 -7.57
CA THR A 95 -14.66 -15.04 -6.81
C THR A 95 -16.04 -14.65 -7.34
N ILE A 96 -17.02 -15.51 -7.05
CA ILE A 96 -18.46 -15.25 -7.25
C ILE A 96 -19.07 -15.12 -5.86
N CYS A 97 -19.70 -13.99 -5.58
CA CYS A 97 -20.35 -13.68 -4.31
C CYS A 97 -21.87 -13.63 -4.48
N GLN A 98 -22.59 -13.82 -3.38
CA GLN A 98 -24.06 -13.77 -3.35
C GLN A 98 -24.59 -12.36 -3.18
N SER A 99 -23.76 -11.40 -2.73
CA SER A 99 -24.15 -10.00 -2.57
C SER A 99 -23.00 -9.03 -2.83
N MET A 100 -23.30 -7.74 -3.06
CA MET A 100 -22.28 -6.68 -3.09
C MET A 100 -21.58 -6.48 -1.74
N VAL A 101 -22.26 -6.79 -0.63
CA VAL A 101 -21.68 -6.64 0.71
C VAL A 101 -20.50 -7.61 0.87
N GLU A 102 -20.67 -8.87 0.48
CA GLU A 102 -19.59 -9.87 0.51
C GLU A 102 -18.42 -9.47 -0.40
N ILE A 103 -18.69 -8.86 -1.57
CA ILE A 103 -17.60 -8.36 -2.40
C ILE A 103 -16.86 -7.22 -1.72
N ARG A 104 -17.59 -6.29 -1.10
CA ARG A 104 -16.98 -5.17 -0.36
C ARG A 104 -16.17 -5.66 0.82
N GLU A 105 -16.66 -6.66 1.56
CA GLU A 105 -15.92 -7.29 2.66
C GLU A 105 -14.65 -7.97 2.15
N LEU A 106 -14.73 -8.76 1.08
CA LEU A 106 -13.55 -9.40 0.51
C LEU A 106 -12.55 -8.38 -0.07
N ALA A 107 -13.04 -7.35 -0.78
CA ALA A 107 -12.23 -6.25 -1.27
C ALA A 107 -11.63 -5.46 -0.10
N ALA A 108 -12.34 -5.31 1.01
CA ALA A 108 -11.86 -4.69 2.24
C ALA A 108 -10.78 -5.54 2.90
N THR A 109 -10.91 -6.87 2.98
CA THR A 109 -9.87 -7.79 3.46
C THR A 109 -8.64 -7.79 2.55
N ILE A 110 -8.83 -7.70 1.25
CA ILE A 110 -7.73 -7.47 0.31
C ILE A 110 -7.09 -6.11 0.59
N ASN A 111 -7.88 -5.09 0.93
CA ASN A 111 -7.46 -3.75 1.32
C ASN A 111 -7.16 -3.58 2.83
N GLU A 112 -7.08 -4.65 3.62
CA GLU A 112 -6.55 -4.64 4.98
C GLU A 112 -5.02 -4.77 4.87
N GLY A 113 -4.21 -3.73 4.78
CA GLY A 113 -4.42 -2.30 4.67
C GLY A 113 -3.04 -1.68 4.78
N VAL A 114 -2.72 -0.71 3.92
CA VAL A 114 -1.45 0.02 4.01
C VAL A 114 -1.32 0.52 5.44
N PRO A 115 -0.33 0.03 6.22
CA PRO A 115 -0.36 0.27 7.65
C PRO A 115 -0.40 1.75 7.98
N GLY A 116 -1.32 2.11 8.86
CA GLY A 116 -1.57 3.48 9.28
C GLY A 116 -2.55 4.29 8.40
N TRP A 117 -3.14 3.68 7.37
CA TRP A 117 -4.25 4.27 6.62
C TRP A 117 -5.58 3.81 7.22
N VAL A 118 -6.64 4.60 7.00
CA VAL A 118 -7.98 4.30 7.52
C VAL A 118 -9.00 4.25 6.38
N THR A 119 -10.01 3.39 6.53
CA THR A 119 -11.17 3.36 5.65
C THR A 119 -12.32 4.09 6.32
N LYS A 120 -12.86 5.12 5.67
CA LYS A 120 -14.02 5.88 6.17
C LYS A 120 -15.00 6.12 5.04
N ASN A 121 -16.27 5.73 5.22
CA ASN A 121 -17.32 5.83 4.20
C ASN A 121 -16.86 5.24 2.85
N ASP A 122 -16.29 4.03 2.89
CA ASP A 122 -15.72 3.32 1.73
C ASP A 122 -14.56 4.04 1.02
N GLN A 123 -14.02 5.11 1.60
CA GLN A 123 -12.84 5.82 1.08
C GLN A 123 -11.59 5.43 1.84
N PHE A 124 -10.52 5.13 1.09
CA PHE A 124 -9.19 4.87 1.65
C PHE A 124 -8.45 6.19 1.91
N ILE A 125 -8.05 6.45 3.15
CA ILE A 125 -7.51 7.74 3.58
C ILE A 125 -6.14 7.55 4.21
N SER A 126 -5.12 8.20 3.64
CA SER A 126 -3.78 8.27 4.21
C SER A 126 -3.70 9.24 5.37
N PRO A 127 -2.74 9.09 6.30
CA PRO A 127 -2.54 10.06 7.39
C PRO A 127 -1.96 11.40 6.91
N PHE A 128 -1.45 11.47 5.67
CA PHE A 128 -1.05 12.73 5.05
C PHE A 128 -2.27 13.53 4.60
N THR A 129 -2.17 14.86 4.63
CA THR A 129 -3.25 15.76 4.18
C THR A 129 -2.91 16.56 2.91
N ALA A 130 -1.62 16.74 2.61
CA ALA A 130 -1.19 17.45 1.41
C ALA A 130 -1.41 16.60 0.13
N PRO A 131 -1.83 17.21 -1.00
CA PRO A 131 -1.90 16.54 -2.29
C PRO A 131 -0.56 15.92 -2.69
N PHE A 132 -0.60 14.71 -3.23
CA PHE A 132 0.56 14.01 -3.72
C PHE A 132 0.89 14.48 -5.15
N PRO A 133 2.15 14.85 -5.46
CA PRO A 133 2.51 15.30 -6.79
C PRO A 133 2.50 14.14 -7.80
N GLY A 134 1.94 14.39 -8.99
CA GLY A 134 1.96 13.44 -10.10
C GLY A 134 0.74 12.52 -10.19
N LEU A 135 0.55 11.97 -11.39
CA LEU A 135 -0.51 11.01 -11.69
C LEU A 135 0.00 9.58 -11.49
N HIS A 136 -0.77 8.78 -10.77
CA HIS A 136 -0.47 7.37 -10.53
C HIS A 136 -1.70 6.50 -10.77
N SER A 137 -1.47 5.38 -11.46
CA SER A 137 -2.44 4.31 -11.62
C SER A 137 -2.47 3.42 -10.38
N GLY A 138 -3.64 2.83 -10.10
CA GLY A 138 -3.85 1.95 -8.94
C GLY A 138 -4.54 2.61 -7.74
N PRO A 139 -4.68 1.89 -6.62
CA PRO A 139 -5.37 2.38 -5.43
C PRO A 139 -4.61 3.57 -4.84
N ARG A 140 -5.36 4.56 -4.38
CA ARG A 140 -4.81 5.81 -3.86
C ARG A 140 -5.67 6.38 -2.76
N CYS A 141 -5.08 7.25 -1.96
CA CYS A 141 -5.81 8.02 -0.97
C CYS A 141 -6.88 8.87 -1.66
N ALA A 142 -8.12 8.80 -1.19
CA ALA A 142 -9.23 9.58 -1.72
C ALA A 142 -9.03 11.10 -1.53
N VAL A 143 -8.33 11.49 -0.46
CA VAL A 143 -8.05 12.91 -0.13
C VAL A 143 -6.80 13.43 -0.84
N THR A 144 -5.65 12.76 -0.67
CA THR A 144 -4.36 13.28 -1.14
C THR A 144 -3.95 12.77 -2.52
N GLY A 145 -4.60 11.73 -3.04
CA GLY A 145 -4.15 11.05 -4.26
C GLY A 145 -2.87 10.24 -4.10
N ARG A 146 -2.28 10.18 -2.89
CA ARG A 146 -1.07 9.38 -2.62
C ARG A 146 -1.32 7.91 -3.01
N PRO A 147 -0.46 7.28 -3.82
CA PRO A 147 -0.70 5.91 -4.26
C PRO A 147 -0.30 4.90 -3.19
N VAL A 148 -0.99 3.76 -3.24
CA VAL A 148 -0.67 2.56 -2.48
C VAL A 148 0.31 1.73 -3.31
N LEU A 149 1.60 1.81 -2.98
CA LEU A 149 2.59 0.90 -3.54
C LEU A 149 2.68 -0.34 -2.66
N ARG A 150 2.18 -1.46 -3.19
CA ARG A 150 2.48 -2.78 -2.63
C ARG A 150 3.87 -3.21 -3.05
N LEU A 151 4.59 -3.72 -2.08
CA LEU A 151 5.94 -4.20 -2.27
C LEU A 151 5.96 -5.73 -2.36
N SER A 152 6.83 -6.26 -3.21
CA SER A 152 7.05 -7.69 -3.30
C SER A 152 7.60 -8.23 -1.97
N PRO A 153 7.38 -9.51 -1.66
CA PRO A 153 7.90 -10.12 -0.43
C PRO A 153 9.44 -10.17 -0.38
N ASN A 154 10.12 -9.87 -1.50
CA ASN A 154 11.57 -9.82 -1.57
C ASN A 154 12.13 -8.45 -1.16
N ILE A 155 11.27 -7.45 -0.88
CA ILE A 155 11.69 -6.18 -0.30
C ILE A 155 11.66 -6.30 1.21
N VAL A 156 12.83 -6.17 1.83
CA VAL A 156 13.00 -6.24 3.27
C VAL A 156 13.07 -4.83 3.84
N PHE A 157 12.31 -4.58 4.90
CA PHE A 157 12.34 -3.32 5.65
C PHE A 157 12.78 -3.59 7.08
N THR A 158 13.80 -2.88 7.53
CA THR A 158 14.32 -3.01 8.89
C THR A 158 14.42 -1.65 9.56
N VAL A 159 14.32 -1.67 10.88
CA VAL A 159 14.53 -0.49 11.72
C VAL A 159 15.50 -0.84 12.84
N THR A 160 16.46 0.04 13.05
CA THR A 160 17.43 -0.05 14.15
C THR A 160 17.44 1.24 14.93
N ARG A 161 17.74 1.17 16.22
CA ARG A 161 17.86 2.36 17.07
C ARG A 161 19.22 2.97 16.86
N VAL A 162 19.29 4.28 16.71
CA VAL A 162 20.55 5.01 16.68
C VAL A 162 20.93 5.36 18.11
N ILE A 163 22.02 4.77 18.59
CA ILE A 163 22.56 5.06 19.92
C ILE A 163 23.50 6.27 19.81
N PRO A 164 23.27 7.35 20.59
CA PRO A 164 24.11 8.53 20.53
C PRO A 164 25.54 8.21 21.00
N PRO A 165 26.57 8.92 20.50
CA PRO A 165 27.95 8.70 20.90
C PRO A 165 28.19 8.81 22.42
N VAL A 166 27.39 9.66 23.08
CA VAL A 166 27.39 9.82 24.55
C VAL A 166 26.03 9.39 25.08
N ALA A 167 25.93 8.12 25.47
CA ALA A 167 24.75 7.61 26.15
C ALA A 167 24.82 7.91 27.66
N LEU A 168 23.75 8.46 28.20
CA LEU A 168 23.52 8.64 29.63
C LEU A 168 22.71 7.43 30.11
N GLU A 169 23.35 6.58 30.91
CA GLU A 169 22.84 5.27 31.33
C GLU A 169 21.41 5.30 31.88
N ALA A 170 21.03 6.36 32.59
CA ALA A 170 19.70 6.51 33.19
C ALA A 170 18.68 7.29 32.33
N ARG A 171 19.06 7.79 31.14
CA ARG A 171 18.20 8.71 30.36
C ARG A 171 17.95 8.28 28.92
N ASN A 172 18.99 7.82 28.22
CA ASN A 172 18.92 7.45 26.81
C ASN A 172 19.83 6.26 26.43
N PRO A 173 19.90 5.18 27.24
CA PRO A 173 20.78 4.04 26.94
C PRO A 173 20.42 3.33 25.63
N LEU A 174 19.20 3.54 25.14
CA LEU A 174 18.65 2.91 23.93
C LEU A 174 18.35 3.91 22.80
N GLY A 175 18.89 5.14 22.88
CA GLY A 175 18.77 6.16 21.85
C GLY A 175 17.83 7.32 22.19
N ASP A 176 17.94 8.40 21.40
CA ASP A 176 17.21 9.66 21.56
C ASP A 176 15.97 9.76 20.67
N GLY A 177 15.31 8.63 20.39
CA GLY A 177 14.19 8.56 19.45
C GLY A 177 14.59 8.70 17.97
N ILE A 178 15.87 8.57 17.66
CA ILE A 178 16.38 8.47 16.29
C ILE A 178 16.45 6.99 15.89
N PHE A 179 15.91 6.66 14.72
CA PHE A 179 15.89 5.33 14.17
C PHE A 179 16.48 5.32 12.77
N SER A 180 17.37 4.36 12.50
CA SER A 180 17.90 4.11 11.16
C SER A 180 17.02 3.09 10.47
N LEU A 181 16.37 3.53 9.40
CA LEU A 181 15.50 2.74 8.56
C LEU A 181 16.29 2.24 7.35
N GLN A 182 16.08 0.98 6.98
CA GLN A 182 16.69 0.42 5.78
C GLN A 182 15.65 -0.34 4.97
N ILE A 183 15.63 -0.08 3.66
CA ILE A 183 14.99 -0.94 2.67
C ILE A 183 16.04 -1.65 1.83
N ARG A 184 15.80 -2.93 1.53
CA ARG A 184 16.68 -3.73 0.69
C ARG A 184 15.86 -4.55 -0.30
N ASN A 185 16.30 -4.60 -1.55
CA ASN A 185 15.75 -5.50 -2.55
C ASN A 185 16.56 -6.79 -2.61
N GLU A 186 16.03 -7.88 -2.05
CA GLU A 186 16.63 -9.22 -2.09
C GLU A 186 16.16 -10.04 -3.31
N GLY A 187 15.31 -9.45 -4.16
CA GLY A 187 14.80 -10.05 -5.37
C GLY A 187 15.78 -9.96 -6.54
N SER A 188 15.35 -10.49 -7.69
CA SER A 188 16.12 -10.50 -8.94
C SER A 188 15.70 -9.42 -9.95
N THR A 189 14.79 -8.53 -9.57
CA THR A 189 14.25 -7.48 -10.44
C THR A 189 14.21 -6.13 -9.73
N ASN A 190 14.40 -5.04 -10.47
CA ASN A 190 14.21 -3.69 -9.95
C ASN A 190 12.75 -3.47 -9.52
N GLU A 191 12.55 -2.71 -8.45
CA GLU A 191 11.21 -2.47 -7.90
C GLU A 191 11.00 -1.01 -7.54
N LYS A 192 9.82 -0.48 -7.89
CA LYS A 192 9.43 0.88 -7.54
C LYS A 192 8.87 0.89 -6.12
N VAL A 193 9.50 1.63 -5.22
CA VAL A 193 9.16 1.65 -3.79
C VAL A 193 8.60 3.01 -3.34
N PRO A 194 7.75 3.07 -2.29
CA PRO A 194 7.16 4.31 -1.81
C PRO A 194 8.13 5.23 -1.04
N LEU A 195 9.44 4.99 -1.16
CA LEU A 195 10.47 5.93 -0.72
C LEU A 195 10.60 7.05 -1.75
N LEU A 196 10.32 8.27 -1.34
CA LEU A 196 10.45 9.46 -2.18
C LEU A 196 11.90 9.88 -2.31
N VAL A 197 12.26 10.35 -3.50
CA VAL A 197 13.55 10.96 -3.81
C VAL A 197 13.33 12.28 -4.55
N SER A 198 14.03 13.33 -4.14
CA SER A 198 14.08 14.62 -4.84
C SER A 198 15.54 15.04 -4.94
N ARG A 199 16.00 15.36 -6.15
CA ARG A 199 17.39 15.79 -6.44
C ARG A 199 18.46 14.85 -5.88
N GLY A 200 18.19 13.55 -5.88
CA GLY A 200 19.09 12.51 -5.36
C GLY A 200 19.07 12.34 -3.84
N ILE A 201 18.19 13.06 -3.11
CA ILE A 201 18.04 12.97 -1.66
C ILE A 201 16.79 12.15 -1.34
N PHE A 202 16.95 11.13 -0.49
CA PHE A 202 15.84 10.32 0.02
C PHE A 202 15.05 11.10 1.07
N LEU A 203 13.73 11.14 0.90
CA LEU A 203 12.80 11.92 1.71
C LEU A 203 12.04 11.00 2.68
N TRP A 204 12.76 10.41 3.64
CA TRP A 204 12.19 9.45 4.60
C TRP A 204 11.03 10.04 5.42
N ASP A 205 11.15 11.28 5.89
CA ASP A 205 10.13 12.00 6.67
C ASP A 205 8.79 12.16 5.93
N GLN A 206 8.82 12.21 4.59
CA GLN A 206 7.64 12.32 3.73
C GLN A 206 7.14 10.98 3.18
N SER A 207 7.88 9.90 3.43
CA SER A 207 7.62 8.57 2.90
C SER A 207 7.07 7.62 3.95
N VAL A 208 7.51 7.77 5.20
CA VAL A 208 7.19 6.84 6.30
C VAL A 208 6.02 7.35 7.11
N VAL A 209 5.13 6.42 7.46
CA VAL A 209 4.09 6.61 8.48
C VAL A 209 4.56 5.97 9.78
N CYS A 210 4.37 6.67 10.89
CA CYS A 210 4.70 6.15 12.21
C CYS A 210 3.41 5.83 12.97
N ILE A 211 3.29 4.62 13.51
CA ILE A 211 2.09 4.16 14.18
C ILE A 211 2.42 3.89 15.64
N ASN A 212 1.64 4.46 16.55
CA ASN A 212 1.71 4.18 17.98
C ASN A 212 0.31 3.93 18.51
N ARG A 213 0.11 2.79 19.19
CA ARG A 213 -1.17 2.38 19.80
C ARG A 213 -2.37 2.48 18.82
N GLY A 214 -2.14 2.10 17.56
CA GLY A 214 -3.15 2.13 16.50
C GLY A 214 -3.43 3.52 15.90
N ILE A 215 -2.76 4.58 16.37
CA ILE A 215 -2.86 5.94 15.83
C ILE A 215 -1.68 6.22 14.91
N SER A 216 -1.97 6.80 13.76
CA SER A 216 -0.97 7.17 12.75
C SER A 216 -0.49 8.60 12.91
N TYR A 217 0.81 8.77 12.75
CA TYR A 217 1.52 10.04 12.82
C TYR A 217 2.47 10.16 11.62
N ILE A 218 2.79 11.39 11.26
CA ILE A 218 3.68 11.73 10.15
C ILE A 218 4.75 12.73 10.63
N PHE A 219 5.86 12.84 9.91
CA PHE A 219 6.95 13.76 10.23
C PHE A 219 6.83 15.07 9.45
N ARG A 220 6.59 14.98 8.13
CA ARG A 220 6.50 16.17 7.27
C ARG A 220 5.47 15.96 6.17
N GLU A 221 4.62 16.97 5.96
CA GLU A 221 3.59 16.96 4.91
C GLU A 221 4.10 17.44 3.56
N SER A 222 4.95 18.46 3.55
CA SER A 222 5.39 19.10 2.30
C SER A 222 6.31 18.18 1.49
N ILE A 223 5.86 17.90 0.26
CA ILE A 223 6.58 17.12 -0.73
C ILE A 223 7.07 18.08 -1.83
N PRO A 224 8.37 18.05 -2.20
CA PRO A 224 8.86 18.80 -3.36
C PRO A 224 8.14 18.39 -4.65
N GLU A 225 7.91 19.34 -5.57
CA GLU A 225 7.22 19.06 -6.84
C GLU A 225 7.97 18.07 -7.74
N ASP A 226 9.30 18.03 -7.63
CA ASP A 226 10.18 17.12 -8.36
C ASP A 226 10.37 15.76 -7.66
N ALA A 227 9.66 15.52 -6.55
CA ALA A 227 9.74 14.26 -5.84
C ALA A 227 9.14 13.12 -6.67
N GLN A 228 9.85 12.01 -6.72
CA GLN A 228 9.42 10.78 -7.37
C GLN A 228 9.68 9.59 -6.45
N PHE A 229 9.05 8.46 -6.75
CA PHE A 229 9.36 7.20 -6.08
C PHE A 229 10.71 6.66 -6.53
N HIS A 230 11.46 6.12 -5.58
CA HIS A 230 12.73 5.46 -5.83
C HIS A 230 12.50 4.14 -6.59
N ILE A 231 13.40 3.85 -7.53
CA ILE A 231 13.50 2.54 -8.16
C ILE A 231 14.63 1.81 -7.46
N LEU A 232 14.27 0.92 -6.52
CA LEU A 232 15.20 0.12 -5.75
C LEU A 232 15.71 -1.03 -6.64
N ARG A 233 16.97 -0.94 -7.05
CA ARG A 233 17.61 -1.90 -7.96
C ARG A 233 17.80 -3.25 -7.31
N GLN A 234 17.98 -4.29 -8.13
CA GLN A 234 18.34 -5.62 -7.65
C GLN A 234 19.56 -5.55 -6.70
N GLY A 235 19.40 -6.11 -5.49
CA GLY A 235 20.46 -6.15 -4.47
C GLY A 235 20.75 -4.82 -3.78
N GLU A 236 20.12 -3.72 -4.21
CA GLU A 236 20.32 -2.40 -3.61
C GLU A 236 19.77 -2.35 -2.18
N SER A 237 20.49 -1.64 -1.32
CA SER A 237 20.08 -1.30 0.03
C SER A 237 20.18 0.21 0.21
N VAL A 238 19.12 0.83 0.73
CA VAL A 238 19.05 2.25 1.02
C VAL A 238 18.71 2.44 2.49
N THR A 239 19.48 3.30 3.16
CA THR A 239 19.32 3.60 4.58
C THR A 239 19.10 5.10 4.77
N GLY A 240 18.33 5.47 5.78
CA GLY A 240 18.26 6.83 6.28
C GLY A 240 17.67 6.91 7.67
N ASP A 241 17.99 7.99 8.36
CA ASP A 241 17.59 8.17 9.75
C ASP A 241 16.33 9.03 9.84
N ILE A 242 15.45 8.68 10.76
CA ILE A 242 14.27 9.45 11.12
C ILE A 242 14.29 9.78 12.61
N ASN A 243 13.86 10.98 12.95
CA ASN A 243 13.77 11.41 14.34
C ASN A 243 12.30 11.47 14.78
N THR A 244 11.87 10.49 15.58
CA THR A 244 10.49 10.44 16.10
C THR A 244 10.11 11.65 16.94
N LEU A 245 11.07 12.36 17.53
CA LEU A 245 10.82 13.63 18.24
C LEU A 245 10.33 14.77 17.32
N GLN A 246 10.35 14.56 16.00
CA GLN A 246 9.80 15.47 14.99
C GLN A 246 8.40 15.10 14.51
N LEU A 247 7.77 14.06 15.06
CA LEU A 247 6.40 13.69 14.71
C LEU A 247 5.43 14.84 14.96
N VAL A 248 4.62 15.15 13.95
CA VAL A 248 3.61 16.21 14.00
C VAL A 248 2.48 15.77 14.92
N LYS A 249 2.15 16.64 15.89
CA LYS A 249 1.02 16.45 16.83
C LYS A 249 1.09 15.16 17.66
N TYR A 250 2.28 14.60 17.87
CA TYR A 250 2.44 13.44 18.76
C TYR A 250 2.24 13.84 20.24
N PRO A 251 1.40 13.12 21.00
CA PRO A 251 1.15 13.43 22.41
C PRO A 251 2.28 12.88 23.31
N TRP A 252 3.38 13.62 23.41
CA TRP A 252 4.53 13.21 24.22
C TRP A 252 4.17 13.01 25.71
N PRO A 253 4.63 11.91 26.34
CA PRO A 253 4.33 11.62 27.74
C PRO A 253 4.81 12.70 28.71
N HIS A 254 4.17 12.78 29.87
CA HIS A 254 4.58 13.66 30.97
C HIS A 254 5.52 12.99 32.00
N MET A 255 5.73 11.68 31.87
CA MET A 255 6.58 10.87 32.73
C MET A 255 7.48 9.97 31.89
N ASP A 256 8.47 9.33 32.53
CA ASP A 256 9.34 8.38 31.85
C ASP A 256 8.50 7.20 31.30
N GLU A 257 8.64 6.93 30.00
CA GLU A 257 7.86 5.89 29.33
C GLU A 257 8.65 5.26 28.18
N ARG A 258 8.54 3.93 28.04
CA ARG A 258 8.96 3.25 26.81
C ARG A 258 7.91 3.39 25.73
N ILE A 259 8.27 4.05 24.63
CA ILE A 259 7.37 4.31 23.52
C ILE A 259 7.70 3.35 22.37
N TYR A 260 6.71 2.56 21.97
CA TYR A 260 6.80 1.65 20.83
C TYR A 260 6.25 2.29 19.56
N PHE A 261 6.98 2.18 18.47
CA PHE A 261 6.56 2.64 17.16
C PHE A 261 6.60 1.49 16.15
N THR A 262 5.59 1.45 15.30
CA THR A 262 5.63 0.70 14.05
C THR A 262 5.82 1.70 12.92
N PHE A 263 6.93 1.58 12.21
CA PHE A 263 7.22 2.36 11.01
C PHE A 263 6.64 1.61 9.81
N ALA A 264 5.95 2.34 8.95
CA ALA A 264 5.34 1.81 7.75
C ALA A 264 5.83 2.55 6.50
N LEU A 265 6.26 1.79 5.50
CA LEU A 265 6.65 2.29 4.19
C LEU A 265 5.90 1.48 3.12
N GLY A 266 4.81 2.06 2.61
CA GLY A 266 3.86 1.28 1.81
C GLY A 266 3.26 0.15 2.63
N THR A 267 3.34 -1.08 2.12
CA THR A 267 2.86 -2.28 2.82
C THR A 267 3.88 -2.90 3.78
N LEU A 268 5.11 -2.38 3.84
CA LEU A 268 6.13 -2.91 4.74
C LEU A 268 6.04 -2.26 6.11
N CYS A 269 6.25 -3.06 7.16
CA CYS A 269 6.32 -2.59 8.52
C CYS A 269 7.54 -3.14 9.25
N ALA A 270 8.09 -2.31 10.13
CA ALA A 270 9.08 -2.72 11.11
C ALA A 270 8.85 -1.92 12.40
N SER A 271 9.02 -2.57 13.54
CA SER A 271 8.74 -1.97 14.84
C SER A 271 9.99 -1.82 15.68
N SER A 272 10.04 -0.75 16.47
CA SER A 272 11.09 -0.52 17.46
C SER A 272 10.55 0.32 18.61
N PHE A 273 11.41 0.69 19.54
CA PHE A 273 11.03 1.52 20.68
C PHE A 273 12.18 2.39 21.16
N PHE A 274 11.90 3.41 21.94
CA PHE A 274 12.90 4.08 22.77
C PHE A 274 12.32 4.48 24.12
N ASP A 275 13.21 4.74 25.09
CA ASP A 275 12.82 5.17 26.42
C ASP A 275 12.79 6.71 26.45
N PHE A 276 11.59 7.27 26.53
CA PHE A 276 11.40 8.71 26.58
C PHE A 276 11.43 9.19 28.03
N SER A 277 12.43 10.00 28.37
CA SER A 277 12.42 10.81 29.59
C SER A 277 12.09 12.29 29.31
N PRO A 278 11.01 12.86 29.91
CA PRO A 278 10.65 14.27 29.73
C PRO A 278 11.72 15.25 30.24
N CYS A 279 12.49 14.88 31.27
CA CYS A 279 13.52 15.76 31.82
C CYS A 279 14.72 15.95 30.86
N TYR A 280 14.82 15.11 29.85
CA TYR A 280 15.93 15.06 28.91
C TYR A 280 15.49 15.35 27.47
N HIS A 281 14.47 14.66 26.97
CA HIS A 281 14.05 14.75 25.57
C HIS A 281 13.12 15.93 25.27
N LYS A 282 12.48 16.55 26.27
CA LYS A 282 11.46 17.58 26.02
C LYS A 282 12.01 18.80 25.27
N SER A 283 13.26 19.18 25.50
CA SER A 283 13.94 20.25 24.75
C SER A 283 14.33 19.88 23.33
N MET A 284 14.28 18.58 22.98
CA MET A 284 14.65 18.05 21.67
C MET A 284 13.45 17.90 20.73
N ILE A 285 12.22 17.96 21.27
CA ILE A 285 10.98 17.86 20.48
C ILE A 285 10.90 19.02 19.50
N GLY A 286 10.73 18.71 18.22
CA GLY A 286 10.67 19.70 17.14
C GLY A 286 11.99 20.43 16.86
N ALA A 287 13.06 20.10 17.58
CA ALA A 287 14.38 20.65 17.28
C ALA A 287 14.90 20.03 15.98
N THR A 288 15.42 20.87 15.09
CA THR A 288 16.18 20.39 13.93
C THR A 288 17.53 19.87 14.46
N PRO A 289 17.95 18.63 14.14
CA PRO A 289 19.23 18.13 14.62
C PRO A 289 20.34 19.09 14.17
N ASN A 290 21.19 19.51 15.11
CA ASN A 290 22.45 20.15 14.80
C ASN A 290 23.34 19.09 14.16
N ILE A 291 23.29 18.98 12.83
CA ILE A 291 24.27 18.21 12.08
C ILE A 291 25.59 18.98 12.21
N LYS A 292 26.48 18.51 13.08
CA LYS A 292 27.89 18.86 13.10
C LYS A 292 28.68 17.78 12.40
#